data_AF-A0A3D3CY66-F1
#
_entry.id   AF-A0A3D3CY66-F1
#
_cell.length_a   1.000
_cell.length_b   1.000
_cell.length_c   1.000
_cell.angle_alpha   90.00
_cell.angle_beta   90.00
_cell.angle_gamma   90.00
#
_symmetry.space_group_name_H-M   'P 1'
#
loop_
_entity.id
_entity.type
_entity.pdbx_description
1 polymer ?
#
loop_
_entity_poly.entity_id
_entity_poly.type
_entity_poly.pdbx_seq_one_letter_code
_entity_poly.pdbx_strand_id
1 'polypeptide(L)'
;MKRYFLFIIASIVSILALECSSNPQKTNSTPAPDSSVNKAKTDTVLVFIGMNSKGIGRFKDVQLAHPPDEAMAAKGKAIFQSKCFACHKLTTEMFVGPGWSGVTERRTPEWIMNWITNTKVMLSKDLAAQTELVVCLIRMPNQDLTDEQARNVLEFMRKNDGDK
;
A
#
# COMPACT_ATOMS: atom_id res chain seq x y z
N MET A 1 -58.22 6.51 -8.36
CA MET A 1 -57.47 6.94 -9.56
C MET A 1 -56.14 7.53 -9.14
N LYS A 2 -55.08 6.74 -8.95
CA LYS A 2 -53.80 6.92 -9.69
C LYS A 2 -52.90 5.68 -9.58
N ARG A 3 -53.49 4.53 -9.19
CA ARG A 3 -52.87 3.19 -9.36
C ARG A 3 -52.65 2.83 -10.85
N TYR A 4 -53.16 3.65 -11.76
CA TYR A 4 -52.91 3.61 -13.20
C TYR A 4 -51.66 4.40 -13.65
N PHE A 5 -51.03 5.17 -12.77
CA PHE A 5 -49.78 5.88 -13.10
C PHE A 5 -48.57 4.92 -13.13
N LEU A 6 -48.72 3.72 -12.57
CA LEU A 6 -47.71 2.66 -12.54
C LEU A 6 -47.68 1.78 -13.80
N PHE A 7 -48.60 1.96 -14.75
CA PHE A 7 -48.67 1.12 -15.95
C PHE A 7 -48.38 1.85 -17.28
N ILE A 8 -48.10 3.16 -17.26
CA ILE A 8 -47.84 3.94 -18.49
C ILE A 8 -46.33 4.16 -18.75
N ILE A 9 -45.46 3.89 -17.77
CA ILE A 9 -43.99 3.98 -17.95
C ILE A 9 -43.40 2.64 -18.45
N ALA A 10 -44.25 1.69 -18.84
CA ALA A 10 -43.86 0.35 -19.31
C ALA A 10 -43.82 0.23 -20.85
N SER A 11 -43.81 1.34 -21.61
CA SER A 11 -43.98 1.28 -23.07
C SER A 11 -43.00 2.11 -23.92
N ILE A 12 -41.94 2.68 -23.36
CA ILE A 12 -40.93 3.41 -24.14
C ILE A 12 -39.56 2.97 -23.63
N VAL A 13 -38.66 2.63 -24.56
CA VAL A 13 -37.30 2.06 -24.38
C VAL A 13 -37.24 0.52 -24.34
N SER A 14 -37.85 -0.13 -25.35
CA SER A 14 -37.48 -1.50 -25.77
C SER A 14 -37.32 -1.60 -27.28
N ILE A 15 -36.63 -0.62 -27.88
CA ILE A 15 -36.17 -0.72 -29.28
C ILE A 15 -34.73 -0.21 -29.32
N LEU A 16 -33.79 -1.14 -29.17
CA LEU A 16 -32.44 -1.09 -29.74
C LEU A 16 -31.95 -2.55 -29.79
N ALA A 17 -32.56 -3.29 -30.73
CA ALA A 17 -32.05 -4.58 -31.14
C ALA A 17 -30.70 -4.37 -31.83
N LEU A 18 -29.75 -5.20 -31.43
CA LEU A 18 -28.41 -5.31 -31.99
C LEU A 18 -28.47 -5.59 -33.50
N GLU A 19 -27.96 -4.66 -34.31
CA GLU A 19 -27.44 -4.98 -35.63
C GLU A 19 -25.94 -5.29 -35.50
N CYS A 20 -25.63 -6.58 -35.45
CA CYS A 20 -24.27 -7.08 -35.64
C CYS A 20 -24.03 -7.17 -37.15
N SER A 21 -23.44 -6.13 -37.75
CA SER A 21 -22.97 -6.18 -39.13
C SER A 21 -21.64 -6.93 -39.17
N SER A 22 -21.69 -8.16 -39.67
CA SER A 22 -20.52 -9.00 -39.96
C SER A 22 -19.97 -8.64 -41.35
N ASN A 23 -18.78 -8.06 -41.39
CA ASN A 23 -18.00 -7.95 -42.63
C ASN A 23 -16.62 -8.59 -42.41
N PRO A 24 -16.25 -9.67 -43.14
CA PRO A 24 -14.95 -10.31 -42.98
C PRO A 24 -13.93 -9.65 -43.92
N GLN A 25 -13.08 -8.78 -43.38
CA GLN A 25 -11.92 -8.29 -44.12
C GLN A 25 -10.67 -9.07 -43.70
N LYS A 26 -10.24 -9.96 -44.60
CA LYS A 26 -8.88 -10.52 -44.59
C LYS A 26 -7.87 -9.37 -44.66
N THR A 27 -6.97 -9.29 -43.67
CA THR A 27 -5.67 -8.65 -43.85
C THR A 27 -4.60 -9.48 -43.15
N ASN A 28 -3.61 -9.91 -43.94
CA ASN A 28 -2.38 -10.51 -43.45
C ASN A 28 -1.66 -9.47 -42.61
N SER A 29 -1.40 -9.77 -41.33
CA SER A 29 -0.50 -8.98 -40.49
C SER A 29 0.45 -9.93 -39.77
N THR A 30 1.72 -9.80 -40.10
CA THR A 30 2.89 -10.33 -39.39
C THR A 30 2.75 -10.08 -37.87
N PRO A 31 3.12 -11.02 -36.98
CA PRO A 31 3.01 -10.79 -35.55
C PRO A 31 4.01 -9.71 -35.12
N ALA A 32 3.50 -8.59 -34.58
CA ALA A 32 4.31 -7.66 -33.82
C ALA A 32 4.83 -8.35 -32.54
N PRO A 33 6.03 -8.00 -32.03
CA PRO A 33 6.52 -8.57 -30.79
C PRO A 33 5.61 -8.15 -29.63
N ASP A 34 5.06 -9.14 -28.95
CA ASP A 34 4.14 -8.99 -27.83
C ASP A 34 4.82 -8.21 -26.68
N SER A 35 4.48 -6.93 -26.58
CA SER A 35 5.03 -5.99 -25.59
C SER A 35 4.48 -6.24 -24.18
N SER A 36 3.48 -7.13 -24.02
CA SER A 36 2.86 -7.43 -22.72
C SER A 36 3.77 -8.27 -21.82
N VAL A 37 4.59 -9.16 -22.40
CA VAL A 37 5.51 -10.06 -21.65
C VAL A 37 6.66 -9.28 -21.02
N ASN A 38 7.17 -8.25 -21.70
CA ASN A 38 8.28 -7.43 -21.21
C ASN A 38 7.84 -6.46 -20.09
N LYS A 39 6.58 -5.99 -20.14
CA LYS A 39 6.02 -5.12 -19.09
C LYS A 39 5.82 -5.89 -17.78
N ALA A 40 5.21 -7.06 -17.82
CA ALA A 40 4.96 -7.89 -16.63
C ALA A 40 6.27 -8.30 -15.91
N LYS A 41 7.33 -8.59 -16.67
CA LYS A 41 8.67 -8.89 -16.11
C LYS A 41 9.30 -7.66 -15.44
N THR A 42 9.15 -6.48 -16.04
CA THR A 42 9.69 -5.23 -15.51
C THR A 42 8.94 -4.79 -14.25
N ASP A 43 7.61 -4.89 -14.25
CA ASP A 43 6.76 -4.56 -13.10
C ASP A 43 7.08 -5.47 -11.91
N THR A 44 7.29 -6.76 -12.14
CA THR A 44 7.70 -7.71 -11.10
C THR A 44 9.06 -7.34 -10.49
N VAL A 45 10.05 -6.99 -11.32
CA VAL A 45 11.38 -6.57 -10.84
C VAL A 45 11.29 -5.29 -10.02
N LEU A 46 10.48 -4.32 -10.43
CA LEU A 46 10.25 -3.07 -9.69
C LEU A 46 9.60 -3.31 -8.32
N VAL A 47 8.64 -4.24 -8.24
CA VAL A 47 8.01 -4.63 -6.97
C VAL A 47 9.03 -5.26 -6.02
N PHE A 48 9.85 -6.21 -6.49
CA PHE A 48 10.89 -6.83 -5.66
C PHE A 48 11.96 -5.84 -5.18
N ILE A 49 12.36 -4.90 -6.03
CA ILE A 49 13.31 -3.82 -5.65
C ILE A 49 12.67 -2.92 -4.59
N GLY A 50 11.39 -2.56 -4.74
CA GLY A 50 10.67 -1.76 -3.76
C GLY A 50 10.48 -2.47 -2.41
N MET A 51 10.21 -3.78 -2.42
CA MET A 51 10.06 -4.58 -1.19
C MET A 51 11.36 -4.71 -0.40
N ASN A 52 12.49 -4.89 -1.08
CA ASN A 52 13.82 -5.03 -0.44
C ASN A 52 14.59 -3.70 -0.32
N SER A 53 13.97 -2.57 -0.66
CA SER A 53 14.56 -1.24 -0.51
C SER A 53 14.77 -0.92 0.97
N LYS A 54 15.88 -0.24 1.30
CA LYS A 54 16.09 0.42 2.61
C LYS A 54 15.40 1.79 2.71
N GLY A 55 14.75 2.22 1.64
CA GLY A 55 14.16 3.54 1.52
C GLY A 55 15.19 4.66 1.33
N ILE A 56 14.70 5.90 1.41
CA ILE A 56 15.47 7.11 1.15
C ILE A 56 15.55 7.95 2.44
N GLY A 57 16.66 7.81 3.13
CA GLY A 57 16.96 8.62 4.30
C GLY A 57 18.28 8.25 4.96
N ARG A 58 18.44 8.68 6.23
CA ARG A 58 19.66 8.58 7.02
C ARG A 58 19.92 7.18 7.60
N PHE A 59 18.89 6.34 7.72
CA PHE A 59 19.05 4.98 8.24
C PHE A 59 19.51 4.07 7.11
N LYS A 60 20.77 3.61 7.19
CA LYS A 60 21.39 2.71 6.21
C LYS A 60 21.72 1.34 6.76
N ASP A 61 21.82 1.25 8.07
CA ASP A 61 22.10 0.04 8.82
C ASP A 61 21.39 0.17 10.17
N VAL A 62 20.48 -0.74 10.48
CA VAL A 62 19.72 -0.76 11.74
C VAL A 62 19.97 -2.09 12.41
N GLN A 63 20.68 -2.04 13.52
CA GLN A 63 21.02 -3.22 14.31
C GLN A 63 19.83 -3.63 15.19
N LEU A 64 19.45 -4.90 15.07
CA LEU A 64 18.36 -5.51 15.82
C LEU A 64 18.90 -6.57 16.76
N ALA A 65 18.50 -6.50 18.02
CA ALA A 65 18.72 -7.58 18.97
C ALA A 65 17.61 -8.64 18.85
N HIS A 66 17.93 -9.87 19.23
CA HIS A 66 16.98 -10.97 19.36
C HIS A 66 17.17 -11.60 20.75
N PRO A 67 16.11 -11.71 21.57
CA PRO A 67 14.73 -11.31 21.31
C PRO A 67 14.54 -9.77 21.25
N PRO A 68 13.37 -9.25 20.82
CA PRO A 68 13.08 -7.82 20.90
C PRO A 68 13.25 -7.25 22.32
N ASP A 69 13.80 -6.04 22.41
CA ASP A 69 13.94 -5.31 23.67
C ASP A 69 12.56 -4.89 24.20
N GLU A 70 12.17 -5.49 25.31
CA GLU A 70 10.87 -5.29 25.94
C GLU A 70 10.64 -3.85 26.44
N ALA A 71 11.68 -3.19 26.95
CA ALA A 71 11.57 -1.81 27.43
C ALA A 71 11.39 -0.84 26.25
N MET A 72 12.12 -1.09 25.17
CA MET A 72 12.03 -0.34 23.92
C MET A 72 10.66 -0.53 23.26
N ALA A 73 10.16 -1.76 23.18
CA ALA A 73 8.83 -2.06 22.67
C ALA A 73 7.71 -1.41 23.51
N ALA A 74 7.86 -1.37 24.83
CA ALA A 74 6.91 -0.68 25.71
C ALA A 74 6.86 0.84 25.44
N LYS A 75 8.02 1.48 25.26
CA LYS A 75 8.10 2.89 24.83
C LYS A 75 7.47 3.09 23.45
N GLY A 76 7.73 2.19 22.51
CA GLY A 76 7.15 2.20 21.17
C GLY A 76 5.63 2.11 21.17
N LYS A 77 5.06 1.27 22.05
CA LYS A 77 3.62 1.15 22.24
C LYS A 77 2.98 2.45 22.70
N ALA A 78 3.60 3.17 23.62
CA ALA A 78 3.11 4.48 24.07
C ALA A 78 3.13 5.52 22.93
N ILE A 79 4.15 5.48 22.07
CA ILE A 79 4.22 6.34 20.87
C ILE A 79 3.12 5.94 19.87
N PHE A 80 2.91 4.64 19.63
CA PHE A 80 1.82 4.17 18.77
C PHE A 80 0.46 4.71 19.25
N GLN A 81 0.18 4.60 20.55
CA GLN A 81 -1.08 5.07 21.13
C GLN A 81 -1.31 6.58 20.96
N SER A 82 -0.24 7.38 21.02
CA SER A 82 -0.33 8.84 20.92
C SER A 82 -0.29 9.38 19.49
N LYS A 83 0.43 8.71 18.57
CA LYS A 83 0.73 9.24 17.24
C LYS A 83 0.23 8.39 16.06
N CYS A 84 -0.04 7.10 16.26
CA CYS A 84 -0.29 6.17 15.15
C CYS A 84 -1.67 5.50 15.19
N PHE A 85 -2.21 5.28 16.39
CA PHE A 85 -3.46 4.53 16.61
C PHE A 85 -4.68 5.16 15.91
N ALA A 86 -4.69 6.47 15.75
CA ALA A 86 -5.77 7.17 15.03
C ALA A 86 -5.89 6.73 13.56
N CYS A 87 -4.84 6.17 12.97
CA CYS A 87 -4.81 5.80 11.56
C CYS A 87 -4.53 4.31 11.31
N HIS A 88 -3.77 3.64 12.19
CA HIS A 88 -3.29 2.28 11.98
C HIS A 88 -3.85 1.31 13.03
N LYS A 89 -4.28 0.13 12.57
CA LYS A 89 -4.61 -1.01 13.43
C LYS A 89 -3.38 -1.90 13.62
N LEU A 90 -3.33 -2.62 14.74
CA LEU A 90 -2.30 -3.62 15.02
C LEU A 90 -2.49 -4.93 14.25
N THR A 91 -3.68 -5.12 13.67
CA THR A 91 -4.04 -6.28 12.85
C THR A 91 -3.68 -6.03 11.37
N THR A 92 -4.18 -6.86 10.47
CA THR A 92 -4.11 -6.65 9.01
C THR A 92 -5.17 -5.68 8.48
N GLU A 93 -6.11 -5.24 9.33
CA GLU A 93 -7.21 -4.36 8.93
C GLU A 93 -6.70 -2.98 8.51
N MET A 94 -7.10 -2.56 7.30
CA MET A 94 -6.90 -1.20 6.82
C MET A 94 -7.98 -0.29 7.41
N PHE A 95 -7.57 0.85 7.96
CA PHE A 95 -8.50 1.86 8.48
C PHE A 95 -8.32 3.19 7.73
N VAL A 96 -7.36 4.02 8.17
CA VAL A 96 -6.89 5.19 7.40
C VAL A 96 -5.56 4.84 6.72
N GLY A 97 -4.67 4.17 7.46
CA GLY A 97 -3.47 3.54 6.91
C GLY A 97 -3.57 2.00 6.95
N PRO A 98 -2.57 1.31 6.38
CA PRO A 98 -2.51 -0.16 6.40
C PRO A 98 -2.35 -0.69 7.83
N GLY A 99 -2.81 -1.92 8.05
CA GLY A 99 -2.57 -2.64 9.30
C GLY A 99 -1.09 -2.96 9.53
N TRP A 100 -0.66 -2.99 10.80
CA TRP A 100 0.72 -3.24 11.19
C TRP A 100 1.12 -4.71 11.22
N SER A 101 0.17 -5.65 11.33
CA SER A 101 0.51 -7.07 11.40
C SER A 101 1.32 -7.52 10.17
N GLY A 102 2.52 -8.08 10.40
CA GLY A 102 3.49 -8.54 9.42
C GLY A 102 4.26 -7.43 8.70
N VAL A 103 4.29 -6.21 9.23
CA VAL A 103 5.01 -5.09 8.60
C VAL A 103 6.53 -5.33 8.60
N THR A 104 7.08 -5.98 9.63
CA THR A 104 8.52 -6.27 9.72
C THR A 104 8.93 -7.42 8.81
N GLU A 105 7.98 -8.22 8.33
CA GLU A 105 8.19 -9.20 7.26
C GLU A 105 8.14 -8.56 5.87
N ARG A 106 7.28 -7.54 5.70
CA ARG A 106 7.08 -6.83 4.42
C ARG A 106 8.13 -5.78 4.11
N ARG A 107 8.77 -5.20 5.14
CA ARG A 107 9.68 -4.05 5.01
C ARG A 107 10.92 -4.22 5.87
N THR A 108 12.05 -3.75 5.34
CA THR A 108 13.30 -3.72 6.10
C THR A 108 13.22 -2.76 7.29
N PRO A 109 13.99 -3.00 8.36
CA PRO A 109 14.11 -2.08 9.51
C PRO A 109 14.46 -0.65 9.09
N GLU A 110 15.40 -0.50 8.16
CA GLU A 110 15.83 0.80 7.64
C GLU A 110 14.71 1.50 6.88
N TRP A 111 13.94 0.77 6.07
CA TRP A 111 12.82 1.34 5.34
C TRP A 111 11.76 1.87 6.30
N ILE A 112 11.40 1.10 7.33
CA ILE A 112 10.42 1.52 8.34
C ILE A 112 10.91 2.80 9.03
N MET A 113 12.16 2.82 9.49
CA MET A 113 12.75 3.98 10.15
C MET A 113 12.80 5.23 9.26
N ASN A 114 13.19 5.07 7.98
CA ASN A 114 13.19 6.17 7.01
C ASN A 114 11.77 6.64 6.69
N TRP A 115 10.80 5.72 6.61
CA TRP A 115 9.40 6.02 6.34
C TRP A 115 8.79 6.89 7.44
N ILE A 116 8.84 6.44 8.69
CA ILE A 116 8.14 7.09 9.80
C ILE A 116 8.79 8.41 10.26
N THR A 117 10.01 8.71 9.80
CA THR A 117 10.75 9.95 10.14
C THR A 117 10.91 10.92 8.97
N ASN A 118 10.57 10.52 7.74
CA ASN A 118 10.82 11.31 6.53
C ASN A 118 9.77 11.06 5.43
N THR A 119 8.49 11.03 5.82
CA THR A 119 7.36 10.67 4.93
C THR A 119 7.32 11.51 3.65
N LYS A 120 7.61 12.82 3.71
CA LYS A 120 7.61 13.72 2.54
C LYS A 120 8.57 13.24 1.44
N VAL A 121 9.83 12.95 1.80
CA VAL A 121 10.83 12.51 0.81
C VAL A 121 10.49 11.12 0.30
N MET A 122 10.09 10.20 1.20
CA MET A 122 9.72 8.85 0.83
C MET A 122 8.54 8.83 -0.15
N LEU A 123 7.44 9.54 0.14
CA LEU A 123 6.30 9.68 -0.77
C LEU A 123 6.68 10.30 -2.12
N SER A 124 7.72 11.13 -2.17
CA SER A 124 8.15 11.77 -3.42
C SER A 124 9.05 10.92 -4.30
N LYS A 125 9.79 9.95 -3.72
CA LYS A 125 10.91 9.29 -4.42
C LYS A 125 11.01 7.77 -4.22
N ASP A 126 10.45 7.22 -3.15
CA ASP A 126 10.49 5.78 -2.88
C ASP A 126 9.27 5.11 -3.49
N LEU A 127 9.50 4.11 -4.34
CA LEU A 127 8.43 3.45 -5.09
C LEU A 127 7.45 2.72 -4.17
N ALA A 128 7.95 2.07 -3.11
CA ALA A 128 7.10 1.37 -2.15
C ALA A 128 6.18 2.35 -1.42
N ALA A 129 6.71 3.48 -0.93
CA ALA A 129 5.92 4.53 -0.33
C ALA A 129 4.87 5.13 -1.29
N GLN A 130 5.20 5.29 -2.57
CA GLN A 130 4.26 5.75 -3.58
C GLN A 130 3.14 4.73 -3.81
N THR A 131 3.43 3.43 -3.77
CA THR A 131 2.41 2.38 -3.81
C THR A 131 1.47 2.48 -2.62
N GLU A 132 1.98 2.69 -1.41
CA GLU A 132 1.12 2.89 -0.21
C GLU A 132 0.17 4.09 -0.39
N LEU A 133 0.62 5.18 -1.02
CA LEU A 133 -0.25 6.33 -1.32
C LEU A 133 -1.40 5.97 -2.28
N VAL A 134 -1.15 5.10 -3.26
CA VAL A 134 -2.20 4.62 -4.18
C VAL A 134 -3.18 3.71 -3.44
N VAL A 135 -2.70 2.89 -2.50
CA VAL A 135 -3.55 1.98 -1.71
C VAL A 135 -4.42 2.76 -0.73
N CYS A 136 -3.86 3.73 -0.02
CA CYS A 136 -4.56 4.42 1.07
C CYS A 136 -5.29 5.69 0.62
N LEU A 137 -4.97 6.24 -0.55
CA LEU A 137 -5.52 7.50 -1.09
C LEU A 137 -5.33 8.73 -0.17
N ILE A 138 -4.52 8.60 0.87
CA ILE A 138 -4.18 9.65 1.83
C ILE A 138 -2.67 9.66 2.07
N ARG A 139 -2.10 10.86 2.20
CA ARG A 139 -0.69 11.04 2.54
C ARG A 139 -0.50 10.90 4.05
N MET A 140 0.40 10.01 4.48
CA MET A 140 0.83 9.95 5.88
C MET A 140 1.61 11.22 6.26
N PRO A 141 1.12 12.01 7.23
CA PRO A 141 1.85 13.20 7.69
C PRO A 141 3.10 12.79 8.47
N ASN A 142 4.12 13.64 8.47
CA ASN A 142 5.28 13.44 9.33
C ASN A 142 4.84 13.51 10.79
N GLN A 143 5.27 12.55 11.61
CA GLN A 143 4.92 12.47 13.03
C GLN A 143 5.97 13.13 13.93
N ASP A 144 6.99 13.76 13.33
CA ASP A 144 8.10 14.45 14.00
C ASP A 144 8.74 13.55 15.07
N LEU A 145 8.99 12.29 14.70
CA LEU A 145 9.68 11.34 15.56
C LEU A 145 11.17 11.63 15.57
N THR A 146 11.77 11.58 16.76
CA THR A 146 13.23 11.47 16.90
C THR A 146 13.70 10.08 16.47
N ASP A 147 15.00 9.92 16.26
CA ASP A 147 15.61 8.63 15.89
C ASP A 147 15.37 7.56 16.96
N GLU A 148 15.47 7.93 18.23
CA GLU A 148 15.16 7.02 19.35
C GLU A 148 13.67 6.64 19.35
N GLN A 149 12.77 7.60 19.17
CA GLN A 149 11.33 7.31 19.12
C GLN A 149 10.98 6.38 17.97
N ALA A 150 11.56 6.60 16.79
CA ALA A 150 11.38 5.73 15.64
C ALA A 150 11.92 4.32 15.93
N ARG A 151 13.09 4.20 16.58
CA ARG A 151 13.67 2.90 16.97
C ARG A 151 12.78 2.17 17.97
N ASN A 152 12.19 2.89 18.93
CA ASN A 152 11.22 2.34 19.88
C ASN A 152 9.96 1.82 19.16
N VAL A 153 9.43 2.59 18.20
CA VAL A 153 8.26 2.18 17.41
C VAL A 153 8.54 0.94 16.57
N LEU A 154 9.71 0.88 15.91
CA LEU A 154 10.12 -0.32 15.17
C LEU A 154 10.18 -1.55 16.08
N GLU A 155 10.70 -1.43 17.30
CA GLU A 155 10.74 -2.56 18.24
C GLU A 155 9.34 -3.01 18.65
N PHE A 156 8.41 -2.07 18.80
CA PHE A 156 7.02 -2.40 19.05
C PHE A 156 6.35 -3.11 17.86
N MET A 157 6.65 -2.70 16.62
CA MET A 157 6.19 -3.42 15.42
C MET A 157 6.71 -4.86 15.39
N ARG A 158 7.99 -5.07 15.68
CA ARG A 158 8.58 -6.42 15.78
C ARG A 158 7.86 -7.29 16.82
N LYS A 159 7.62 -6.72 18.00
CA LYS A 159 6.84 -7.40 19.04
C LYS A 159 5.40 -7.71 18.61
N ASN A 160 4.75 -6.79 17.89
CA ASN A 160 3.41 -7.00 17.35
C ASN A 160 3.36 -8.16 16.34
N ASP A 161 4.41 -8.31 15.55
CA ASP A 161 4.52 -9.32 14.50
C ASP A 161 4.98 -10.69 15.04
N GLY A 162 5.29 -10.76 16.33
CA GLY A 162 5.61 -12.01 17.01
C GLY A 162 7.06 -12.45 16.85
N ASP A 163 7.98 -11.51 16.54
CA ASP A 163 9.42 -11.73 16.72
C ASP A 163 9.63 -12.15 18.18
N LYS A 164 10.00 -13.42 18.40
CA LYS A 164 10.29 -13.97 19.73
C LYS A 164 11.73 -13.77 20.14
#